data_AF-G3I3S9-F1
#
_entry.id   AF-G3I3S9-F1
#
_cell.length_a   1.000
_cell.length_b   1.000
_cell.length_c   1.000
_cell.angle_alpha   90.00
_cell.angle_beta   90.00
_cell.angle_gamma   90.00
#
_symmetry.space_group_name_H-M   'P 1'
#
loop_
_entity.id
_entity.type
_entity.pdbx_description
1 polymer ?
#
loop_
_entity_poly.entity_id
_entity_poly.type
_entity_poly.pdbx_seq_one_letter_code
_entity_poly.pdbx_strand_id
1 'polypeptide(L)'
;MVVMGTHIWTIDKEFVDITKDLDYFVASVEFAVTQFNDNNPEENTYRLLEVGRAQKKVNCVFQVDARPWFSHFSILNSTCVPT
;
A
#
# COMPACT_ATOMS: atom_id res chain seq x y z
N MET A 1 8.32 16.43 -36.61
CA MET A 1 7.27 15.51 -36.14
C MET A 1 7.36 15.46 -34.63
N VAL A 2 6.33 15.95 -33.92
CA VAL A 2 6.29 15.92 -32.45
C VAL A 2 5.49 14.67 -32.05
N VAL A 3 6.12 13.75 -31.33
CA VAL A 3 5.45 12.54 -30.85
C VAL A 3 4.73 12.89 -29.55
N MET A 4 3.41 13.09 -29.60
CA MET A 4 2.56 13.01 -28.41
C MET A 4 2.41 11.53 -28.07
N GLY A 5 2.93 11.12 -26.92
CA GLY A 5 2.92 9.72 -26.49
C GLY A 5 2.18 9.57 -25.16
N THR A 6 1.38 8.52 -25.05
CA THR A 6 0.90 8.04 -23.75
C THR A 6 2.04 7.26 -23.10
N HIS A 7 2.41 7.63 -21.88
CA HIS A 7 3.44 6.95 -21.12
C HIS A 7 2.81 6.11 -20.00
N ILE A 8 3.29 4.88 -19.82
CA ILE A 8 2.89 4.00 -18.72
C ILE A 8 3.99 4.06 -17.65
N TRP A 9 3.59 4.34 -16.41
CA TRP A 9 4.48 4.41 -15.26
C TRP A 9 4.00 3.42 -14.19
N THR A 10 4.93 2.64 -13.64
CA THR A 10 4.66 1.74 -12.51
C THR A 10 5.31 2.30 -11.26
N ILE A 11 4.55 2.37 -10.17
CA ILE A 11 5.04 2.80 -8.86
C ILE A 11 4.80 1.67 -7.86
N ASP A 12 5.87 0.97 -7.47
CA ASP A 12 5.81 -0.28 -6.67
C ASP A 12 5.65 -0.07 -5.15
N LYS A 13 5.47 1.17 -4.68
CA LYS A 13 5.54 1.48 -3.23
C LYS A 13 4.43 2.42 -2.75
N GLU A 14 3.19 2.12 -3.13
CA GLU A 14 2.05 2.81 -2.52
C GLU A 14 1.48 1.99 -1.35
N PHE A 15 1.26 2.69 -0.24
CA PHE A 15 0.54 2.16 0.92
C PHE A 15 -0.84 2.81 0.94
N VAL A 16 -1.89 1.99 0.93
CA VAL A 16 -3.28 2.47 0.98
C VAL A 16 -3.86 2.13 2.34
N ASP A 17 -4.53 3.11 2.94
CA ASP A 17 -5.26 2.93 4.19
C ASP A 17 -6.38 1.90 3.99
N ILE A 18 -6.44 0.94 4.92
CA ILE A 18 -7.47 -0.10 4.93
C ILE A 18 -8.31 -0.01 6.19
N THR A 19 -9.52 -0.53 6.09
CA THR A 19 -10.41 -0.66 7.23
C THR A 19 -9.96 -1.85 8.10
N LYS A 20 -10.21 -1.74 9.41
CA LYS A 20 -9.72 -2.69 10.43
C LYS A 20 -10.68 -3.86 10.67
N ASP A 21 -11.80 -3.87 9.98
CA ASP A 21 -12.82 -4.93 9.98
C ASP A 21 -12.55 -6.02 8.93
N LEU A 22 -11.49 -5.88 8.13
CA LEU A 22 -11.12 -6.87 7.13
C LEU A 22 -10.53 -8.12 7.78
N ASP A 23 -11.02 -9.30 7.39
CA ASP A 23 -10.60 -10.58 7.99
C ASP A 23 -9.08 -10.77 7.94
N TYR A 24 -8.45 -10.41 6.81
CA TYR A 24 -7.00 -10.52 6.66
C TYR A 24 -6.23 -9.54 7.56
N PHE A 25 -6.83 -8.40 7.92
CA PHE A 25 -6.22 -7.47 8.87
C PHE A 25 -6.24 -8.09 10.28
N VAL A 26 -7.37 -8.65 10.71
CA VAL A 26 -7.50 -9.33 12.00
C VAL A 26 -6.48 -10.47 12.11
N ALA A 27 -6.42 -11.35 11.09
CA ALA A 27 -5.47 -12.45 11.06
C ALA A 27 -4.00 -11.98 11.09
N SER A 28 -3.67 -10.89 10.39
CA SER A 28 -2.31 -10.31 10.41
C SER A 28 -1.93 -9.75 11.78
N VAL A 29 -2.88 -9.13 12.47
CA VAL A 29 -2.68 -8.60 13.83
C VAL A 29 -2.47 -9.73 14.83
N GLU A 30 -3.30 -10.78 14.77
CA GLU A 30 -3.15 -11.96 15.63
C GLU A 30 -1.78 -12.62 15.43
N PHE A 31 -1.38 -12.83 14.18
CA PHE A 31 -0.05 -13.36 13.85
C PHE A 31 1.08 -12.50 14.45
N ALA A 32 1.00 -11.18 14.29
CA ALA A 32 2.02 -10.26 14.80
C ALA A 32 2.10 -10.27 16.34
N VAL A 33 0.96 -10.31 17.04
CA VAL A 33 0.91 -10.36 18.51
C VAL A 33 1.46 -11.69 19.03
N THR A 34 1.08 -12.81 18.42
CA THR A 34 1.63 -14.13 18.77
C THR A 34 3.13 -14.17 18.56
N GLN A 35 3.61 -13.72 17.40
CA GLN A 35 5.04 -13.67 17.11
C GLN A 35 5.81 -12.75 18.07
N PHE A 36 5.21 -11.63 18.49
CA PHE A 36 5.82 -10.75 19.49
C PHE A 36 5.97 -11.47 20.84
N ASN A 37 4.91 -12.14 21.31
CA ASN A 37 4.91 -12.88 22.57
C ASN A 37 5.90 -14.05 22.55
N ASP A 38 5.94 -14.84 21.47
CA ASP A 38 6.84 -15.99 21.35
C ASP A 38 8.32 -15.59 21.34
N ASN A 39 8.64 -14.40 20.83
CA ASN A 39 10.02 -13.87 20.81
C ASN A 39 10.38 -13.09 22.07
N ASN A 40 9.42 -12.81 22.94
CA ASN A 40 9.68 -12.12 24.20
C ASN A 40 10.09 -13.17 25.26
N PRO A 41 11.31 -13.08 25.82
CA PRO A 41 11.78 -14.05 26.82
C PRO A 41 11.10 -13.91 28.18
N GLU A 42 10.29 -12.87 28.38
CA GLU A 42 9.52 -12.67 29.60
C GLU A 42 8.33 -13.63 29.69
N GLU A 43 7.98 -14.05 30.91
CA GLU A 43 6.86 -14.99 31.17
C GLU A 43 5.48 -14.36 30.90
N ASN A 44 5.40 -13.04 30.74
CA ASN A 44 4.14 -12.33 30.56
C ASN A 44 3.64 -12.41 29.12
N THR A 45 2.32 -12.64 28.97
CA THR A 45 1.64 -12.54 27.67
C THR A 45 1.11 -11.12 27.45
N TYR A 46 1.50 -10.51 26.34
CA TYR A 46 1.06 -9.18 25.96
C TYR A 46 -0.20 -9.22 25.10
N ARG A 47 -1.08 -8.23 25.30
CA ARG A 47 -2.28 -8.00 24.49
C ARG A 47 -2.19 -6.65 23.80
N LEU A 48 -2.56 -6.62 22.53
CA LEU A 48 -2.71 -5.38 21.78
C LEU A 48 -3.96 -4.60 22.23
N LEU A 49 -3.78 -3.31 22.54
CA LEU A 49 -4.85 -2.42 23.00
C LEU A 49 -5.51 -1.67 21.85
N GLU A 50 -4.71 -1.11 20.94
CA GLU A 50 -5.21 -0.32 19.83
C GLU A 50 -4.25 -0.41 18.63
N VAL A 51 -4.83 -0.42 17.42
CA VAL A 51 -4.09 -0.18 16.19
C VAL A 51 -4.39 1.24 15.72
N GLY A 52 -3.37 2.12 15.70
CA GLY A 52 -3.54 3.49 15.21
C GLY A 52 -3.90 3.53 13.72
N ARG A 53 -3.05 2.97 12.86
CA ARG A 53 -3.21 2.98 11.41
C ARG A 53 -3.05 1.58 10.82
N ALA A 54 -3.87 1.24 9.82
CA ALA A 54 -3.79 0.00 9.08
C ALA A 54 -3.59 0.33 7.60
N GLN A 55 -2.50 -0.15 7.02
CA GLN A 55 -2.17 0.07 5.61
C GLN A 55 -1.79 -1.25 4.96
N LYS A 56 -2.12 -1.39 3.68
CA LYS A 56 -1.61 -2.48 2.84
C LYS A 56 -0.71 -1.94 1.75
N LYS A 57 0.28 -2.73 1.36
CA LYS A 57 1.09 -2.46 0.19
C LYS A 57 0.29 -2.82 -1.06
N VAL A 58 0.30 -1.92 -2.03
CA VAL A 58 -0.27 -2.14 -3.36
C VAL A 58 0.78 -1.85 -4.43
N ASN A 59 0.61 -2.51 -5.58
CA ASN A 59 1.29 -2.11 -6.79
C ASN A 59 0.32 -1.30 -7.65
N CYS A 60 0.70 -0.09 -8.02
CA CYS A 60 -0.11 0.80 -8.82
C CYS A 60 0.53 1.07 -10.19
N VAL A 61 -0.28 0.99 -11.23
CA VAL A 61 0.08 1.34 -12.61
C VAL A 61 -0.70 2.58 -13.01
N PHE A 62 0.01 3.58 -13.52
CA PHE A 62 -0.54 4.86 -13.95
C PHE A 62 -0.32 5.06 -15.45
N GLN A 63 -1.39 5.42 -16.15
CA GLN A 63 -1.31 5.90 -17.52
C GLN A 63 -1.29 7.42 -17.49
N VAL A 64 -0.22 8.02 -18.04
CA VAL A 64 0.02 9.47 -17.97
C VAL A 64 0.13 10.05 -19.38
N ASP A 65 -0.68 11.07 -19.65
CA ASP A 65 -0.43 12.00 -20.76
C ASP A 65 0.69 12.96 -20.35
N ALA A 66 1.80 12.93 -21.08
CA ALA A 66 2.93 13.80 -20.83
C ALA A 66 3.18 14.68 -22.07
N ARG A 67 3.11 16.00 -21.86
CA ARG A 67 3.47 17.02 -22.85
C ARG A 67 4.59 17.89 -22.25
N PRO A 68 5.84 17.39 -22.21
CA PRO A 68 6.91 17.99 -21.42
C PRO A 68 7.25 19.43 -21.80
N TRP A 69 7.17 19.74 -23.10
CA TRP A 69 7.45 21.08 -23.63
C TRP A 69 6.43 22.14 -23.22
N PHE A 70 5.23 21.72 -22.80
CA PHE A 70 4.22 22.59 -22.20
C PHE A 70 4.19 22.49 -20.68
N SER A 71 5.13 21.75 -20.07
CA SER A 71 5.13 21.40 -18.64
C SER A 71 3.79 20.84 -18.17
N HIS A 72 3.10 20.12 -19.06
CA HIS A 72 1.75 19.61 -18.82
C HIS A 72 1.78 18.09 -18.66
N PHE A 73 1.24 17.61 -17.54
CA PHE A 73 1.13 16.20 -17.22
C PHE A 73 -0.26 15.92 -16.67
N SER A 74 -0.89 14.83 -17.09
CA SER A 74 -2.22 14.44 -16.60
C SER A 74 -2.34 12.93 -16.49
N ILE A 75 -2.86 12.46 -15.36
CA ILE A 75 -3.18 11.05 -15.16
C ILE A 75 -4.47 10.75 -15.94
N LEU A 76 -4.41 9.79 -16.83
CA LEU A 76 -5.54 9.33 -17.63
C LEU A 76 -6.27 8.17 -16.95
N ASN A 77 -5.52 7.26 -16.32
CA ASN A 77 -6.06 6.10 -15.61
C ASN A 77 -5.07 5.63 -14.53
N SER A 78 -5.59 5.03 -13.47
CA SER A 78 -4.82 4.36 -12.41
C SER A 78 -5.45 3.03 -12.03
N THR A 79 -4.63 2.00 -11.91
CA THR A 79 -5.04 0.69 -11.40
C THR A 79 -4.11 0.28 -10.27
N CYS A 80 -4.68 -0.11 -9.12
CA CYS A 80 -3.92 -0.54 -7.95
C CYS A 80 -4.36 -1.92 -7.52
N VAL A 81 -3.41 -2.83 -7.31
CA VAL A 81 -3.67 -4.21 -6.88
C VAL A 81 -2.88 -4.55 -5.62
N PRO A 82 -3.40 -5.41 -4.71
CA PRO A 82 -2.62 -5.88 -3.56
C PRO A 82 -1.32 -6.56 -4.01
N THR A 83 -0.23 -6.32 -3.29
CA THR A 83 1.05 -7.03 -3.48
C THR A 83 1.07 -8.35 -2.72
#